data_AF-U9U3M5-F1
#
_entry.id   AF-U9U3M5-F1
#
_cell.length_a   1.000
_cell.length_b   1.000
_cell.length_c   1.000
_cell.angle_alpha   90.00
_cell.angle_beta   90.00
_cell.angle_gamma   90.00
#
_symmetry.space_group_name_H-M   'P 1'
#
loop_
_entity.id
_entity.type
_entity.pdbx_description
1 polymer ?
#
loop_
_entity_poly.entity_id
_entity_poly.type
_entity_poly.pdbx_seq_one_letter_code
_entity_poly.pdbx_strand_id
1 'polypeptide(L)'
;MQTVAIFAGECGHREAPLSIDVHLSGDFFASSGMDRTVKIWSLCTPVMKNAINSSISRPSSSSRASSCCSSNETPLKVVTVHYPIFSTAGVHDNFVDCIRWYGDLLLTRCANDARILLWKPDVKLEAFDNSNVTTVVVGGPAVLSKRQSSFEIICEFEFMNCDLWFLRFGMSYDCRMLATGNQAGKIYLWDVQEDCVDYYIEKKRLEYQEIKNDKTFEKKKKSNKKTNKKTNKNNETNINESNVSYEPIILSSACDSTIRQVSFSNDKQWIVAVCDNGSFWCWKSGGNSVIHGNSVI
;
A
#
# COMPACT_ATOMS: atom_id res chain seq x y z
N MET A 1 -23.07 18.07 4.76
CA MET A 1 -21.85 17.48 5.34
C MET A 1 -21.04 18.60 5.99
N GLN A 2 -20.52 18.38 7.19
CA GLN A 2 -19.69 19.35 7.92
C GLN A 2 -18.29 18.75 8.13
N THR A 3 -17.25 19.58 8.06
CA THR A 3 -15.89 19.15 8.37
C THR A 3 -15.77 18.80 9.85
N VAL A 4 -15.39 17.56 10.15
CA VAL A 4 -15.22 17.07 11.53
C VAL A 4 -13.78 17.26 12.01
N ALA A 5 -12.81 17.02 11.15
CA ALA A 5 -11.41 17.05 11.52
C ALA A 5 -10.46 17.47 10.39
N ILE A 6 -9.27 17.94 10.79
CA ILE A 6 -8.13 18.26 9.93
C ILE A 6 -6.93 17.48 10.46
N PHE A 7 -6.28 16.69 9.60
CA PHE A 7 -5.06 15.94 9.93
C PHE A 7 -3.86 16.65 9.33
N ALA A 8 -3.22 17.50 10.14
CA ALA A 8 -2.15 18.40 9.69
C ALA A 8 -1.34 18.94 10.88
N GLY A 9 -0.20 19.54 10.59
CA GLY A 9 0.62 20.23 11.59
C GLY A 9 2.03 19.67 11.65
N GLU A 10 2.66 19.78 12.82
CA GLU A 10 4.10 19.60 12.98
C GLU A 10 4.61 18.22 12.52
N CYS A 11 3.82 17.17 12.66
CA CYS A 11 4.21 15.81 12.24
C CYS A 11 3.33 15.22 11.13
N GLY A 12 2.52 16.06 10.50
CA GLY A 12 1.76 15.69 9.32
C GLY A 12 2.63 15.54 8.07
N HIS A 13 1.98 15.40 6.92
CA HIS A 13 2.68 15.39 5.65
C HIS A 13 3.38 16.74 5.41
N ARG A 14 4.61 16.69 4.91
CA ARG A 14 5.43 17.89 4.62
C ARG A 14 5.26 18.39 3.18
N GLU A 15 4.71 17.55 2.33
CA GLU A 15 4.38 17.82 0.93
C GLU A 15 2.99 17.26 0.62
N ALA A 16 2.54 17.37 -0.63
CA ALA A 16 1.22 16.92 -1.04
C ALA A 16 0.96 15.43 -0.68
N PRO A 17 -0.09 15.11 0.08
CA PRO A 17 -0.56 13.74 0.20
C PRO A 17 -1.13 13.29 -1.16
N LEU A 18 -0.78 12.08 -1.57
CA LEU A 18 -1.15 11.51 -2.86
C LEU A 18 -2.16 10.38 -2.73
N SER A 19 -2.11 9.59 -1.66
CA SER A 19 -3.04 8.47 -1.47
C SER A 19 -3.52 8.39 -0.03
N ILE A 20 -4.74 7.87 0.13
CA ILE A 20 -5.35 7.59 1.42
C ILE A 20 -6.18 6.31 1.30
N ASP A 21 -6.22 5.51 2.35
CA ASP A 21 -7.13 4.37 2.46
C ASP A 21 -7.58 4.19 3.92
N VAL A 22 -8.86 3.90 4.12
CA VAL A 22 -9.46 3.73 5.44
C VAL A 22 -9.42 2.26 5.81
N HIS A 23 -8.96 1.96 7.03
CA HIS A 23 -8.91 0.60 7.54
C HIS A 23 -10.33 0.03 7.66
N LEU A 24 -10.49 -1.28 7.50
CA LEU A 24 -11.82 -1.93 7.50
C LEU A 24 -12.61 -1.72 8.80
N SER A 25 -11.91 -1.51 9.93
CA SER A 25 -12.56 -1.18 11.21
C SER A 25 -13.20 0.21 11.23
N GLY A 26 -12.80 1.12 10.34
CA GLY A 26 -13.21 2.53 10.36
C GLY A 26 -12.52 3.38 11.45
N ASP A 27 -11.68 2.76 12.28
CA ASP A 27 -11.00 3.43 13.40
C ASP A 27 -9.65 4.04 13.01
N PHE A 28 -9.13 3.69 11.83
CA PHE A 28 -7.83 4.13 11.35
C PHE A 28 -7.87 4.44 9.86
N PHE A 29 -6.94 5.27 9.41
CA PHE A 29 -6.64 5.39 7.99
C PHE A 29 -5.14 5.56 7.78
N ALA A 30 -4.68 5.15 6.61
CA ALA A 30 -3.30 5.33 6.18
C ALA A 30 -3.24 6.36 5.06
N SER A 31 -2.17 7.15 5.03
CA SER A 31 -1.92 8.15 3.99
C SER A 31 -0.48 8.06 3.51
N SER A 32 -0.27 8.46 2.25
CA SER A 32 1.04 8.49 1.62
C SER A 32 1.19 9.72 0.74
N GLY A 33 2.42 10.21 0.50
CA GLY A 33 2.62 11.47 -0.22
C GLY A 33 3.97 11.70 -0.89
N MET A 34 4.10 12.90 -1.46
CA MET A 34 5.33 13.40 -2.10
C MET A 34 6.50 13.58 -1.12
N ASP A 35 6.21 13.64 0.19
CA ASP A 35 7.24 13.65 1.23
C ASP A 35 7.89 12.27 1.46
N ARG A 36 7.55 11.29 0.60
CA ARG A 36 8.01 9.90 0.64
C ARG A 36 7.56 9.14 1.88
N THR A 37 6.63 9.70 2.65
CA THR A 37 6.20 9.10 3.90
C THR A 37 4.93 8.30 3.73
N VAL A 38 4.81 7.27 4.55
CA VAL A 38 3.54 6.61 4.88
C VAL A 38 3.23 6.90 6.34
N LYS A 39 1.98 7.28 6.61
CA LYS A 39 1.48 7.64 7.95
C LYS A 39 0.20 6.88 8.25
N ILE A 40 0.02 6.47 9.51
CA ILE A 40 -1.25 5.91 10.00
C ILE A 40 -1.82 6.85 11.05
N TRP A 41 -3.12 7.09 10.96
CA TRP A 41 -3.85 8.04 11.79
C TRP A 41 -5.01 7.33 12.49
N SER A 42 -5.33 7.79 13.69
CA SER A 42 -6.45 7.29 14.47
C SER A 42 -7.69 8.18 14.32
N LEU A 43 -8.82 7.56 14.04
CA LEU A 43 -10.17 8.11 14.09
C LEU A 43 -10.90 7.75 15.40
N CYS A 44 -10.33 6.86 16.22
CA CYS A 44 -11.01 6.27 17.36
C CYS A 44 -10.74 6.95 18.72
N THR A 45 -9.98 8.05 18.74
CA THR A 45 -9.72 8.82 19.96
C THR A 45 -11.03 9.37 20.57
N PRO A 46 -11.13 9.55 21.90
CA PRO A 46 -12.33 10.08 22.54
C PRO A 46 -12.76 11.44 21.97
N VAL A 47 -11.80 12.33 21.69
CA VAL A 47 -12.05 13.65 21.10
C VAL A 47 -12.65 13.52 19.70
N MET A 48 -12.09 12.62 18.87
CA MET A 48 -12.59 12.37 17.53
C MET A 48 -13.99 11.73 17.55
N LYS A 49 -14.19 10.67 18.34
CA LYS A 49 -15.49 10.01 18.50
C LYS A 49 -16.58 11.00 18.95
N ASN A 50 -16.25 11.88 19.90
CA ASN A 50 -17.17 12.93 20.34
C ASN A 50 -17.49 13.93 19.22
N ALA A 51 -16.49 14.37 18.46
CA ALA A 51 -16.69 15.29 17.33
C ALA A 51 -17.56 14.66 16.22
N ILE A 52 -17.32 13.38 15.89
CA ILE A 52 -18.13 12.62 14.93
C ILE A 52 -19.58 12.53 15.41
N ASN A 53 -19.82 12.07 16.64
CA ASN A 53 -21.18 11.91 17.19
C ASN A 53 -21.94 13.23 17.26
N SER A 54 -21.24 14.31 17.64
CA SER A 54 -21.81 15.66 17.69
C SER A 54 -22.19 16.18 16.29
N SER A 55 -21.45 15.79 15.25
CA SER A 55 -21.74 16.17 13.86
C SER A 55 -22.97 15.45 13.28
N ILE A 56 -23.23 14.21 13.70
CA ILE A 56 -24.38 13.40 13.24
C ILE A 56 -25.68 13.87 13.91
N SER A 57 -25.61 14.24 15.19
CA SER A 57 -26.78 14.57 16.00
C SER A 57 -27.42 15.92 15.66
N ARG A 58 -26.79 16.74 14.81
CA ARG A 58 -27.33 18.02 14.35
C ARG A 58 -28.06 17.84 13.01
N PRO A 59 -29.41 17.92 12.96
CA PRO A 59 -30.11 17.95 11.68
C PRO A 59 -29.66 19.20 10.92
N SER A 60 -29.28 19.02 9.65
CA SER A 60 -28.97 20.12 8.74
C SER A 60 -30.17 21.06 8.68
N SER A 61 -30.05 22.23 9.31
CA SER A 61 -31.06 23.29 9.29
C SER A 61 -31.19 23.85 7.87
N SER A 62 -31.99 23.13 7.07
CA SER A 62 -32.42 23.48 5.73
C SER A 62 -33.94 23.63 5.67
N SER A 63 -34.53 24.23 6.70
CA SER A 63 -35.88 24.79 6.61
C SER A 63 -35.82 26.29 6.87
N ARG A 64 -36.08 27.04 5.79
CA ARG A 64 -36.32 28.46 5.79
C ARG A 64 -37.57 28.75 6.65
N ALA A 65 -37.40 29.12 7.92
CA ALA A 65 -38.31 30.01 8.66
C ALA A 65 -37.85 30.20 10.12
N SER A 66 -37.57 31.45 10.45
CA SER A 66 -38.07 32.14 11.65
C SER A 66 -37.72 31.56 13.04
N SER A 67 -36.72 32.13 13.69
CA SER A 67 -36.94 33.03 14.84
C SER A 67 -35.61 33.47 15.42
N CYS A 68 -35.49 34.79 15.54
CA CYS A 68 -34.48 35.46 16.34
C CYS A 68 -34.58 35.03 17.81
N CYS A 69 -33.42 34.83 18.44
CA CYS A 69 -33.22 34.78 19.90
C CYS A 69 -33.68 33.49 20.62
N SER A 70 -32.88 32.42 20.53
CA SER A 70 -32.32 31.69 21.69
C SER A 70 -31.83 30.29 21.28
N SER A 71 -30.57 30.19 20.87
CA SER A 71 -29.74 29.06 21.23
C SER A 71 -28.27 29.49 21.13
N ASN A 72 -27.58 29.49 22.26
CA ASN A 72 -26.12 29.58 22.34
C ASN A 72 -25.50 28.28 21.78
N GLU A 73 -25.81 27.92 20.54
CA GLU A 73 -25.24 26.75 19.88
C GLU A 73 -23.82 27.09 19.48
N THR A 74 -22.87 26.69 20.32
CA THR A 74 -21.45 26.81 20.00
C THR A 74 -21.18 26.13 18.65
N PRO A 75 -20.40 26.75 17.74
CA PRO A 75 -20.00 26.11 16.50
C PRO A 75 -19.28 24.79 16.83
N LEU A 76 -19.59 23.71 16.11
CA LEU A 76 -18.83 22.47 16.27
C LEU A 76 -17.36 22.75 15.99
N LYS A 77 -16.52 22.49 16.98
CA LYS A 77 -15.09 22.74 16.88
C LYS A 77 -14.46 21.64 16.01
N VAL A 78 -13.92 22.02 14.87
CA VAL A 78 -13.13 21.12 14.01
C VAL A 78 -11.94 20.61 14.81
N VAL A 79 -11.78 19.29 14.89
CA VAL A 79 -10.67 18.66 15.59
C VAL A 79 -9.42 18.73 14.72
N THR A 80 -8.32 19.29 15.24
CA THR A 80 -7.03 19.23 14.54
C THR A 80 -6.20 18.10 15.14
N VAL A 81 -5.79 17.16 14.28
CA VAL A 81 -4.95 15.99 14.63
C VAL A 81 -3.55 16.26 14.09
N HIS A 82 -2.60 16.45 14.99
CA HIS A 82 -1.24 16.88 14.64
C HIS A 82 -0.28 15.73 14.38
N TYR A 83 -0.52 14.59 15.03
CA TYR A 83 0.44 13.50 15.09
C TYR A 83 -0.21 12.21 14.55
N PRO A 84 0.41 11.55 13.57
CA PRO A 84 0.04 10.20 13.20
C PRO A 84 0.53 9.23 14.29
N ILE A 85 -0.18 8.10 14.47
CA ILE A 85 0.23 7.03 15.39
C ILE A 85 1.42 6.23 14.87
N PHE A 86 1.69 6.31 13.56
CA PHE A 86 2.84 5.70 12.90
C PHE A 86 3.33 6.59 11.75
N SER A 87 4.64 6.67 11.53
CA SER A 87 5.20 7.39 10.38
C SER A 87 6.55 6.81 9.97
N THR A 88 6.72 6.52 8.69
CA THR A 88 8.00 6.09 8.12
C THR A 88 8.25 6.74 6.77
N ALA A 89 9.51 7.05 6.48
CA ALA A 89 10.01 7.43 5.15
C ALA A 89 11.00 6.38 4.59
N GLY A 90 11.10 5.23 5.26
CA GLY A 90 12.11 4.21 4.96
C GLY A 90 11.62 3.10 4.03
N VAL A 91 10.31 3.01 3.76
CA VAL A 91 9.72 1.96 2.92
C VAL A 91 10.03 2.20 1.45
N HIS A 92 10.01 3.46 1.01
CA HIS A 92 10.20 3.89 -0.37
C HIS A 92 11.18 5.06 -0.42
N ASP A 93 11.92 5.19 -1.53
CA ASP A 93 12.87 6.28 -1.75
C ASP A 93 12.31 7.43 -2.60
N ASN A 94 11.05 7.31 -3.04
CA ASN A 94 10.37 8.28 -3.90
C ASN A 94 8.91 8.53 -3.48
N PHE A 95 8.16 9.32 -4.27
CA PHE A 95 6.78 9.70 -3.98
C PHE A 95 5.87 8.49 -3.85
N VAL A 96 5.30 8.28 -2.67
CA VAL A 96 4.41 7.15 -2.42
C VAL A 96 3.00 7.53 -2.88
N ASP A 97 2.65 7.11 -4.08
CA ASP A 97 1.50 7.61 -4.83
C ASP A 97 0.29 6.67 -4.79
N CYS A 98 0.41 5.47 -4.21
CA CYS A 98 -0.71 4.58 -3.97
C CYS A 98 -0.50 3.75 -2.69
N ILE A 99 -1.53 3.71 -1.85
CA ILE A 99 -1.60 2.94 -0.61
C ILE A 99 -2.96 2.24 -0.50
N ARG A 100 -2.96 1.01 0.06
CA ARG A 100 -4.15 0.25 0.43
C ARG A 100 -3.90 -0.55 1.70
N TRP A 101 -4.94 -0.73 2.52
CA TRP A 101 -4.95 -1.72 3.59
C TRP A 101 -5.13 -3.13 3.04
N TYR A 102 -4.50 -4.09 3.71
CA TYR A 102 -4.69 -5.53 3.51
C TYR A 102 -4.73 -6.21 4.88
N GLY A 103 -5.92 -6.30 5.48
CA GLY A 103 -6.05 -6.53 6.92
C GLY A 103 -5.29 -5.45 7.69
N ASP A 104 -4.42 -5.85 8.62
CA ASP A 104 -3.55 -4.96 9.39
C ASP A 104 -2.22 -4.62 8.67
N LEU A 105 -2.04 -5.09 7.44
CA LEU A 105 -0.87 -4.82 6.60
C LEU A 105 -1.14 -3.67 5.63
N LEU A 106 -0.06 -3.15 5.03
CA LEU A 106 -0.13 -2.11 4.01
C LEU A 106 0.47 -2.58 2.69
N LEU A 107 -0.27 -2.34 1.61
CA LEU A 107 0.24 -2.35 0.25
C LEU A 107 0.57 -0.93 -0.17
N THR A 108 1.77 -0.74 -0.69
CA THR A 108 2.24 0.59 -1.12
C THR A 108 3.09 0.48 -2.37
N ARG A 109 3.05 1.49 -3.22
CA ARG A 109 4.05 1.70 -4.26
C ARG A 109 4.53 3.14 -4.30
N CYS A 110 5.66 3.36 -4.94
CA CYS A 110 6.16 4.70 -5.19
C CYS A 110 6.49 4.94 -6.67
N ALA A 111 6.67 6.21 -7.00
CA ALA A 111 7.04 6.69 -8.33
C ALA A 111 8.43 6.18 -8.74
N ASN A 112 8.59 5.88 -10.03
CA ASN A 112 9.86 5.41 -10.58
C ASN A 112 10.39 4.11 -9.91
N ASP A 113 9.49 3.32 -9.33
CA ASP A 113 9.75 2.00 -8.78
C ASP A 113 8.70 1.02 -9.33
N ALA A 114 9.18 -0.06 -9.93
CA ALA A 114 8.36 -1.09 -10.55
C ALA A 114 7.99 -2.18 -9.53
N ARG A 115 7.72 -1.79 -8.29
CA ARG A 115 7.39 -2.68 -7.18
C ARG A 115 6.16 -2.16 -6.42
N ILE A 116 5.34 -3.11 -5.98
CA ILE A 116 4.35 -2.91 -4.92
C ILE A 116 4.84 -3.71 -3.72
N LEU A 117 4.93 -3.08 -2.56
CA LEU A 117 5.40 -3.70 -1.32
C LEU A 117 4.20 -4.00 -0.42
N LEU A 118 4.11 -5.25 0.06
CA LEU A 118 3.28 -5.63 1.19
C LEU A 118 4.16 -5.65 2.45
N TRP A 119 3.75 -4.94 3.49
CA TRP A 119 4.56 -4.81 4.70
C TRP A 119 3.71 -4.57 5.95
N LYS A 120 4.29 -4.90 7.10
CA LYS A 120 3.70 -4.73 8.42
C LYS A 120 4.30 -3.53 9.12
N PRO A 121 3.50 -2.51 9.49
CA PRO A 121 3.97 -1.45 10.37
C PRO A 121 4.11 -1.99 11.81
N ASP A 122 5.16 -1.58 12.51
CA ASP A 122 5.33 -1.89 13.95
C ASP A 122 4.49 -0.92 14.80
N VAL A 123 3.17 -0.99 14.62
CA VAL A 123 2.16 -0.25 15.39
C VAL A 123 1.00 -1.15 15.74
N LYS A 124 0.51 -0.99 16.97
CA LYS A 124 -0.70 -1.70 17.42
C LYS A 124 -1.94 -0.90 17.04
N LEU A 125 -2.87 -1.54 16.34
CA LEU A 125 -4.13 -0.96 15.92
C LEU A 125 -5.24 -1.32 16.94
N GLU A 126 -5.25 -0.62 18.08
CA GLU A 126 -6.24 -0.85 19.15
C GLU A 126 -7.34 0.22 19.13
N ALA A 127 -8.61 -0.20 18.99
CA ALA A 127 -9.77 0.70 18.81
C ALA A 127 -10.16 1.53 20.05
N PHE A 128 -9.56 1.23 21.21
CA PHE A 128 -9.89 1.85 22.49
C PHE A 128 -8.64 2.32 23.21
N ASP A 129 -8.54 3.63 23.36
CA ASP A 129 -7.60 4.23 24.30
C ASP A 129 -8.19 4.13 25.72
N ASN A 130 -7.60 3.28 26.56
CA ASN A 130 -7.91 3.25 28.01
C ASN A 130 -7.19 4.39 28.78
N SER A 131 -6.48 5.28 28.09
CA SER A 131 -5.76 6.38 28.73
C SER A 131 -6.70 7.53 29.11
N ASN A 132 -6.50 8.06 30.33
CA ASN A 132 -7.23 9.23 30.84
C ASN A 132 -6.75 10.57 30.21
N VAL A 133 -6.13 10.54 29.02
CA VAL A 133 -5.48 11.71 28.41
C VAL A 133 -6.53 12.60 27.74
N THR A 134 -6.89 13.69 28.42
CA THR A 134 -7.89 14.68 28.01
C THR A 134 -7.31 15.88 27.25
N THR A 135 -5.99 15.89 26.97
CA THR A 135 -5.31 17.05 26.39
C THR A 135 -5.28 17.00 24.86
N VAL A 136 -6.03 17.95 24.28
CA VAL A 136 -6.11 18.62 22.95
C VAL A 136 -5.15 18.23 21.80
N VAL A 137 -4.07 17.49 22.02
CA VAL A 137 -3.22 16.94 20.95
C VAL A 137 -3.70 15.53 20.61
N VAL A 138 -4.69 15.46 19.73
CA VAL A 138 -5.20 14.20 19.19
C VAL A 138 -4.11 13.59 18.30
N GLY A 139 -3.63 12.38 18.62
CA GLY A 139 -2.60 11.65 17.84
C GLY A 139 -1.65 10.70 18.62
N GLY A 140 -1.48 10.92 19.93
CA GLY A 140 -0.85 10.01 20.91
C GLY A 140 0.70 9.88 20.92
N PRO A 141 1.35 9.61 22.09
CA PRO A 141 0.79 9.50 23.43
C PRO A 141 1.15 10.71 24.31
N ALA A 142 0.57 10.78 25.50
CA ALA A 142 1.29 11.38 26.61
C ALA A 142 2.69 10.75 26.64
N VAL A 143 3.74 11.58 26.60
CA VAL A 143 5.16 11.25 26.47
C VAL A 143 5.66 11.15 25.03
N LEU A 144 6.59 12.05 24.67
CA LEU A 144 7.44 12.04 23.47
C LEU A 144 8.28 10.74 23.25
N SER A 145 8.01 9.65 23.97
CA SER A 145 8.84 8.44 23.96
C SER A 145 8.40 7.48 22.84
N LYS A 146 9.21 7.47 21.77
CA LYS A 146 9.22 6.56 20.61
C LYS A 146 8.03 6.69 19.65
N ARG A 147 8.17 7.59 18.67
CA ARG A 147 7.45 7.46 17.39
C ARG A 147 7.82 6.10 16.79
N GLN A 148 6.81 5.30 16.48
CA GLN A 148 7.00 4.03 15.79
C GLN A 148 7.24 4.31 14.30
N SER A 149 8.39 3.84 13.81
CA SER A 149 8.82 3.96 12.42
C SER A 149 9.39 2.65 11.87
N SER A 150 9.52 1.63 12.71
CA SER A 150 9.91 0.27 12.34
C SER A 150 8.82 -0.40 11.51
N PHE A 151 9.22 -1.22 10.57
CA PHE A 151 8.32 -2.00 9.73
C PHE A 151 9.06 -3.25 9.24
N GLU A 152 8.29 -4.20 8.74
CA GLU A 152 8.78 -5.44 8.15
C GLU A 152 8.19 -5.62 6.75
N ILE A 153 9.04 -5.79 5.74
CA ILE A 153 8.61 -6.12 4.37
C ILE A 153 8.27 -7.60 4.33
N ILE A 154 7.05 -7.92 3.86
CA ILE A 154 6.50 -9.27 3.82
C ILE A 154 6.59 -9.85 2.41
N CYS A 155 6.27 -9.05 1.38
CA CYS A 155 6.26 -9.51 0.00
C CYS A 155 6.48 -8.33 -0.97
N GLU A 156 7.07 -8.61 -2.13
CA GLU A 156 7.31 -7.66 -3.22
C GLU A 156 6.65 -8.16 -4.52
N PHE A 157 5.81 -7.33 -5.12
CA PHE A 157 5.18 -7.58 -6.42
C PHE A 157 5.89 -6.76 -7.49
N GLU A 158 6.73 -7.41 -8.28
CA GLU A 158 7.55 -6.78 -9.32
C GLU A 158 6.84 -6.75 -10.67
N PHE A 159 6.85 -5.58 -11.30
CA PHE A 159 6.40 -5.39 -12.68
C PHE A 159 7.47 -4.61 -13.46
N MET A 160 7.16 -4.20 -14.70
CA MET A 160 8.13 -3.57 -15.59
C MET A 160 7.59 -2.25 -16.16
N ASN A 161 8.49 -1.40 -16.65
CA ASN A 161 8.18 -0.13 -17.33
C ASN A 161 7.39 0.84 -16.42
N CYS A 162 8.03 1.21 -15.31
CA CYS A 162 7.46 2.10 -14.29
C CYS A 162 8.41 3.26 -13.97
N ASP A 163 8.56 4.18 -14.91
CA ASP A 163 9.40 5.37 -14.78
C ASP A 163 8.53 6.64 -14.59
N LEU A 164 7.38 6.50 -13.93
CA LEU A 164 6.41 7.57 -13.72
C LEU A 164 5.85 7.57 -12.29
N TRP A 165 5.23 8.70 -11.95
CA TRP A 165 4.44 8.89 -10.74
C TRP A 165 2.94 8.90 -11.07
N PHE A 166 2.10 8.78 -10.04
CA PHE A 166 0.64 8.75 -10.12
C PHE A 166 0.09 7.54 -10.87
N LEU A 167 0.46 6.34 -10.40
CA LEU A 167 -0.09 5.07 -10.87
C LEU A 167 -0.72 4.28 -9.71
N ARG A 168 -1.92 3.74 -9.93
CA ARG A 168 -2.78 3.17 -8.89
C ARG A 168 -2.99 1.70 -9.17
N PHE A 169 -2.50 0.87 -8.25
CA PHE A 169 -2.89 -0.53 -8.26
C PHE A 169 -4.34 -0.68 -7.73
N GLY A 170 -5.03 -1.68 -8.24
CA GLY A 170 -6.34 -2.11 -7.77
C GLY A 170 -6.23 -3.40 -6.97
N MET A 171 -7.19 -3.63 -6.09
CA MET A 171 -7.35 -4.89 -5.35
C MET A 171 -8.79 -5.38 -5.53
N SER A 172 -8.99 -6.68 -5.65
CA SER A 172 -10.34 -7.27 -5.65
C SER A 172 -11.00 -7.17 -4.27
N TYR A 173 -12.33 -7.26 -4.24
CA TYR A 173 -13.11 -7.10 -3.01
C TYR A 173 -12.78 -8.14 -1.91
N ASP A 174 -12.38 -9.35 -2.30
CA ASP A 174 -11.93 -10.41 -1.40
C ASP A 174 -10.44 -10.32 -1.04
N CYS A 175 -9.77 -9.25 -1.46
CA CYS A 175 -8.35 -9.01 -1.28
C CYS A 175 -7.42 -10.06 -1.90
N ARG A 176 -7.92 -10.90 -2.81
CA ARG A 176 -7.15 -12.00 -3.39
C ARG A 176 -6.40 -11.63 -4.66
N MET A 177 -6.89 -10.66 -5.43
CA MET A 177 -6.30 -10.29 -6.72
C MET A 177 -5.76 -8.88 -6.65
N LEU A 178 -4.46 -8.71 -6.84
CA LEU A 178 -3.79 -7.42 -6.97
C LEU A 178 -3.53 -7.15 -8.45
N ALA A 179 -3.84 -5.95 -8.94
CA ALA A 179 -3.51 -5.56 -10.31
C ALA A 179 -2.86 -4.19 -10.41
N THR A 180 -1.92 -4.03 -11.33
CA THR A 180 -1.36 -2.73 -11.69
C THR A 180 -1.11 -2.62 -13.18
N GLY A 181 -1.26 -1.41 -13.70
CA GLY A 181 -0.86 -1.07 -15.06
C GLY A 181 0.62 -0.69 -15.16
N ASN A 182 1.11 -0.49 -16.37
CA ASN A 182 2.42 0.11 -16.62
C ASN A 182 2.41 1.09 -17.81
N GLN A 183 3.57 1.65 -18.15
CA GLN A 183 3.74 2.59 -19.27
C GLN A 183 3.53 1.97 -20.66
N ALA A 184 3.69 0.65 -20.77
CA ALA A 184 3.59 -0.07 -22.03
C ALA A 184 2.16 -0.59 -22.32
N GLY A 185 1.15 -0.11 -21.58
CA GLY A 185 -0.24 -0.54 -21.77
C GLY A 185 -0.55 -1.96 -21.30
N LYS A 186 0.32 -2.55 -20.48
CA LYS A 186 0.14 -3.89 -19.89
C LYS A 186 -0.46 -3.80 -18.49
N ILE A 187 -1.26 -4.82 -18.15
CA ILE A 187 -1.75 -5.05 -16.79
C ILE A 187 -1.07 -6.30 -16.24
N TYR A 188 -0.53 -6.16 -15.03
CA TYR A 188 0.04 -7.23 -14.23
C TYR A 188 -0.95 -7.58 -13.14
N LEU A 189 -1.20 -8.88 -12.96
CA LEU A 189 -2.19 -9.42 -12.04
C LEU A 189 -1.56 -10.52 -11.19
N TRP A 190 -1.65 -10.41 -9.87
CA TRP A 190 -1.17 -11.40 -8.92
C TRP A 190 -2.31 -11.98 -8.10
N ASP A 191 -2.21 -13.27 -7.79
CA ASP A 191 -3.01 -13.94 -6.76
C ASP A 191 -2.26 -13.80 -5.43
N VAL A 192 -2.80 -12.98 -4.54
CA VAL A 192 -2.26 -12.68 -3.21
C VAL A 192 -2.80 -13.74 -2.25
N GLN A 193 -2.02 -14.80 -2.06
CA GLN A 193 -2.29 -15.91 -1.13
C GLN A 193 -1.27 -15.93 0.03
N GLU A 194 -1.51 -16.72 1.07
CA GLU A 194 -0.63 -16.78 2.26
C GLU A 194 0.80 -17.24 1.93
N ASP A 195 0.93 -18.11 0.93
CA ASP A 195 2.17 -18.68 0.42
C ASP A 195 3.04 -17.68 -0.38
N CYS A 196 2.52 -16.48 -0.71
CA CYS A 196 3.31 -15.41 -1.32
C CYS A 196 4.52 -15.00 -0.46
N VAL A 197 4.40 -15.18 0.87
CA VAL A 197 5.46 -14.89 1.84
C VAL A 197 6.60 -15.90 1.73
N ASP A 198 6.26 -17.19 1.70
CA ASP A 198 7.25 -18.27 1.60
C ASP A 198 8.05 -18.15 0.31
N TYR A 199 7.37 -17.84 -0.80
CA TYR A 199 8.02 -17.57 -2.09
C TYR A 199 8.98 -16.38 -2.02
N TYR A 200 8.53 -15.25 -1.44
CA TYR A 200 9.37 -14.06 -1.31
C TYR A 200 10.65 -14.34 -0.50
N ILE A 201 10.52 -15.07 0.60
CA ILE A 201 11.65 -15.46 1.46
C ILE A 201 12.66 -16.29 0.66
N GLU A 202 12.19 -17.30 -0.09
CA GLU A 202 13.09 -18.16 -0.87
C GLU A 202 13.77 -17.39 -2.01
N LYS A 203 13.03 -16.51 -2.72
CA LYS A 203 13.60 -15.63 -3.74
C LYS A 203 14.74 -14.77 -3.17
N LYS A 204 14.52 -14.07 -2.06
CA LYS A 204 15.55 -13.23 -1.42
C LYS A 204 16.74 -14.05 -0.90
N ARG A 205 16.48 -15.27 -0.42
CA ARG A 205 17.54 -16.20 -0.01
C ARG A 205 18.43 -16.58 -1.18
N LEU A 206 17.87 -16.86 -2.36
CA LEU A 206 18.62 -17.18 -3.58
C LEU A 206 19.43 -15.97 -4.08
N GLU A 207 18.80 -14.79 -4.19
CA GLU A 207 19.49 -13.53 -4.56
C GLU A 207 20.70 -13.24 -3.65
N TYR A 208 20.53 -13.43 -2.33
CA TYR A 208 21.62 -13.23 -1.38
C TYR A 208 22.78 -14.23 -1.57
N GLN A 209 22.47 -15.47 -1.93
CA GLN A 209 23.49 -16.48 -2.24
C GLN A 209 24.28 -16.13 -3.50
N GLU A 210 23.62 -15.65 -4.55
CA GLU A 210 24.28 -15.18 -5.78
C GLU A 210 25.24 -14.03 -5.51
N ILE A 211 24.79 -12.99 -4.78
CA ILE A 211 25.63 -11.85 -4.40
C ILE A 211 26.84 -12.31 -3.58
N LYS A 212 26.67 -13.29 -2.69
CA LYS A 212 27.77 -13.85 -1.89
C LYS A 212 28.75 -14.63 -2.77
N ASN A 213 28.25 -15.40 -3.72
CA ASN A 213 29.07 -16.16 -4.67
C ASN A 213 29.89 -15.23 -5.58
N ASP A 214 29.28 -14.16 -6.09
CA ASP A 214 29.96 -13.14 -6.89
C ASP A 214 31.05 -12.41 -6.11
N LYS A 215 30.75 -11.96 -4.88
CA LYS A 215 31.76 -11.35 -4.00
C LYS A 215 32.92 -12.32 -3.69
N THR A 216 32.63 -13.63 -3.58
CA THR A 216 33.64 -14.66 -3.35
C THR A 216 34.47 -14.91 -4.62
N PHE A 217 33.85 -14.87 -5.80
CA PHE A 217 34.51 -14.97 -7.09
C PHE A 217 35.42 -13.76 -7.39
N GLU A 218 34.98 -12.54 -7.07
CA GLU A 218 35.81 -11.34 -7.16
C GLU A 218 37.01 -11.37 -6.20
N LYS A 219 36.81 -11.85 -4.96
CA LYS A 219 37.93 -12.07 -4.02
C LYS A 219 38.92 -13.11 -4.55
N LYS A 220 38.44 -14.22 -5.12
CA LYS A 220 39.30 -15.23 -5.79
C LYS A 220 40.04 -14.67 -7.01
N LYS A 221 39.41 -13.78 -7.80
CA LYS A 221 40.08 -13.07 -8.91
C LYS A 221 41.17 -12.11 -8.42
N LYS A 222 40.95 -11.41 -7.30
CA LYS A 222 41.97 -10.54 -6.68
C LYS A 222 43.11 -11.34 -6.04
N SER A 223 42.87 -12.55 -5.54
CA SER A 223 43.91 -13.43 -4.99
C SER A 223 44.66 -14.24 -6.06
N ASN A 224 44.01 -14.61 -7.17
CA ASN A 224 44.63 -15.37 -8.27
C ASN A 224 45.18 -14.46 -9.37
N LYS A 225 46.26 -13.73 -9.05
CA LYS A 225 47.19 -13.20 -10.07
C LYS A 225 48.43 -14.10 -10.25
N LYS A 226 48.31 -15.40 -9.97
CA LYS A 226 49.30 -16.43 -10.37
C LYS A 226 48.60 -17.78 -10.67
N THR A 227 48.65 -18.13 -11.96
CA THR A 227 48.66 -19.47 -12.59
C THR A 227 47.61 -20.56 -12.29
N ASN A 228 47.08 -21.05 -13.42
CA ASN A 228 46.68 -22.43 -13.79
C ASN A 228 45.28 -22.98 -13.42
N LYS A 229 44.45 -23.03 -14.47
CA LYS A 229 43.73 -24.18 -15.06
C LYS A 229 43.48 -25.37 -14.13
N LYS A 230 42.21 -25.54 -13.72
CA LYS A 230 41.62 -26.86 -13.43
C LYS A 230 40.10 -26.82 -13.66
N THR A 231 39.68 -27.71 -14.55
CA THR A 231 38.29 -28.15 -14.82
C THR A 231 37.66 -28.75 -13.57
N ASN A 232 36.42 -28.37 -13.27
CA ASN A 232 35.58 -29.10 -12.31
C ASN A 232 34.25 -29.47 -12.95
N LYS A 233 33.88 -30.74 -12.73
CA LYS A 233 32.65 -31.41 -13.16
C LYS A 233 31.43 -30.81 -12.47
N ASN A 234 30.37 -30.61 -13.26
CA ASN A 234 29.02 -30.33 -12.78
C ASN A 234 28.44 -31.58 -12.12
N ASN A 235 27.93 -31.43 -10.90
CA ASN A 235 26.99 -32.37 -10.30
C ASN A 235 25.62 -31.69 -10.36
N GLU A 236 24.80 -32.07 -11.33
CA GLU A 236 23.38 -31.73 -11.38
C GLU A 236 22.63 -32.65 -10.41
N THR A 237 22.19 -32.09 -9.29
CA THR A 237 21.19 -32.71 -8.43
C THR A 237 19.81 -32.28 -8.93
N ASN A 238 19.13 -33.18 -9.63
CA ASN A 238 17.72 -33.06 -9.98
C ASN A 238 16.89 -33.05 -8.68
N ILE A 239 16.42 -31.88 -8.29
CA ILE A 239 15.34 -31.72 -7.31
C ILE A 239 14.08 -31.41 -8.11
N ASN A 240 13.18 -32.39 -8.18
CA ASN A 240 11.81 -32.19 -8.63
C ASN A 240 11.05 -31.47 -7.51
N GLU A 241 11.15 -30.14 -7.48
CA GLU A 241 10.21 -29.28 -6.76
C GLU A 241 9.17 -28.80 -7.77
N SER A 242 7.90 -28.93 -7.42
CA SER A 242 6.81 -28.25 -8.12
C SER A 242 7.05 -26.75 -8.01
N ASN A 243 7.74 -26.16 -8.98
CA ASN A 243 8.01 -24.72 -9.07
C ASN A 243 6.68 -23.96 -9.24
N VAL A 244 6.04 -23.62 -8.12
CA VAL A 244 4.98 -22.62 -8.10
C VAL A 244 5.65 -21.27 -8.31
N SER A 245 5.60 -20.75 -9.54
CA SER A 245 6.05 -19.40 -9.86
C SER A 245 4.93 -18.41 -9.52
N TYR A 246 5.22 -17.43 -8.65
CA TYR A 246 4.30 -16.31 -8.35
C TYR A 246 4.49 -15.17 -9.36
N GLU A 247 4.79 -15.52 -10.60
CA GLU A 247 4.85 -14.55 -11.68
C GLU A 247 3.46 -13.94 -11.94
N PRO A 248 3.42 -12.64 -12.25
CA PRO A 248 2.17 -12.00 -12.60
C PRO A 248 1.57 -12.61 -13.87
N ILE A 249 0.25 -12.79 -13.85
CA ILE A 249 -0.52 -12.95 -15.07
C ILE A 249 -0.52 -11.59 -15.78
N ILE A 250 0.00 -11.55 -17.00
CA ILE A 250 -0.01 -10.34 -17.82
C ILE A 250 -1.21 -10.42 -18.75
N LEU A 251 -2.18 -9.51 -18.59
CA LEU A 251 -3.34 -9.47 -19.46
C LEU A 251 -2.94 -8.98 -20.85
N SER A 252 -3.38 -9.70 -21.88
CA SER A 252 -3.21 -9.27 -23.26
C SER A 252 -4.01 -7.99 -23.50
N SER A 253 -3.38 -7.04 -24.19
CA SER A 253 -3.94 -5.73 -24.45
C SER A 253 -3.36 -5.21 -25.75
N ALA A 254 -4.21 -4.61 -26.59
CA ALA A 254 -3.76 -3.82 -27.73
C ALA A 254 -3.43 -2.37 -27.33
N CYS A 255 -3.56 -2.03 -26.03
CA CYS A 255 -3.18 -0.74 -25.51
C CYS A 255 -1.65 -0.59 -25.50
N ASP A 256 -1.18 0.51 -26.05
CA ASP A 256 0.22 0.96 -26.03
C ASP A 256 0.43 2.21 -25.16
N SER A 257 -0.65 2.72 -24.54
CA SER A 257 -0.64 3.88 -23.67
C SER A 257 -0.47 3.48 -22.21
N THR A 258 0.20 4.33 -21.41
CA THR A 258 0.32 4.15 -19.95
C THR A 258 -1.04 3.88 -19.31
N ILE A 259 -1.14 2.77 -18.56
CA ILE A 259 -2.31 2.46 -17.73
C ILE A 259 -2.09 3.05 -16.34
N ARG A 260 -2.88 4.07 -15.97
CA ARG A 260 -2.73 4.84 -14.72
C ARG A 260 -3.41 4.21 -13.53
N GLN A 261 -4.54 3.55 -13.73
CA GLN A 261 -5.33 3.01 -12.63
C GLN A 261 -6.09 1.79 -13.09
N VAL A 262 -6.17 0.81 -12.21
CA VAL A 262 -6.93 -0.43 -12.39
C VAL A 262 -7.98 -0.55 -11.29
N SER A 263 -9.15 -1.07 -11.61
CA SER A 263 -10.24 -1.34 -10.66
C SER A 263 -10.92 -2.67 -10.98
N PHE A 264 -11.42 -3.33 -9.94
CA PHE A 264 -12.15 -4.59 -10.04
C PHE A 264 -13.64 -4.34 -9.79
N SER A 265 -14.50 -5.08 -10.47
CA SER A 265 -15.90 -5.19 -10.05
C SER A 265 -16.02 -6.04 -8.77
N ASN A 266 -17.06 -5.77 -7.97
CA ASN A 266 -17.31 -6.50 -6.73
C ASN A 266 -17.51 -8.02 -6.95
N ASP A 267 -18.07 -8.41 -8.09
CA ASP A 267 -18.27 -9.82 -8.49
C ASP A 267 -17.01 -10.46 -9.10
N LYS A 268 -15.90 -9.70 -9.20
CA LYS A 268 -14.60 -10.11 -9.76
C LYS A 268 -14.66 -10.54 -11.22
N GLN A 269 -15.78 -10.29 -11.89
CA GLN A 269 -15.94 -10.64 -13.30
C GLN A 269 -15.28 -9.63 -14.22
N TRP A 270 -15.02 -8.42 -13.75
CA TRP A 270 -14.47 -7.33 -14.55
C TRP A 270 -13.23 -6.72 -13.93
N ILE A 271 -12.27 -6.44 -14.80
CA ILE A 271 -11.15 -5.54 -14.55
C ILE A 271 -11.33 -4.36 -15.51
N VAL A 272 -11.23 -3.14 -15.00
CA VAL A 272 -11.28 -1.92 -15.80
C VAL A 272 -10.02 -1.10 -15.56
N ALA A 273 -9.46 -0.53 -16.61
CA ALA A 273 -8.26 0.27 -16.56
C ALA A 273 -8.42 1.59 -17.33
N VAL A 274 -7.72 2.63 -16.88
CA VAL A 274 -7.73 3.96 -17.49
C VAL A 274 -6.34 4.34 -18.00
N CYS A 275 -6.29 5.00 -19.16
CA CYS A 275 -5.04 5.26 -19.88
C CYS A 275 -4.76 6.75 -20.11
N ASP A 276 -3.49 7.13 -20.30
CA ASP A 276 -3.06 8.52 -20.59
C ASP A 276 -3.67 9.10 -21.89
N ASN A 277 -3.94 8.26 -22.88
CA ASN A 277 -4.61 8.66 -24.12
C ASN A 277 -6.14 8.90 -23.97
N GLY A 278 -6.67 8.85 -22.74
CA GLY A 278 -8.10 9.05 -22.45
C GLY A 278 -8.99 7.83 -22.73
N SER A 279 -8.41 6.69 -23.09
CA SER A 279 -9.17 5.45 -23.28
C SER A 279 -9.39 4.69 -21.97
N PHE A 280 -10.46 3.90 -21.95
CA PHE A 280 -10.80 2.95 -20.90
C PHE A 280 -10.79 1.55 -21.50
N TRP A 281 -10.20 0.60 -20.80
CA TRP A 281 -10.11 -0.79 -21.24
C TRP A 281 -10.74 -1.69 -20.19
N CYS A 282 -11.44 -2.72 -20.63
CA CYS A 282 -12.16 -3.63 -19.76
C CYS A 282 -11.95 -5.08 -20.18
N TRP A 283 -11.64 -5.93 -19.20
CA TRP A 283 -11.48 -7.36 -19.35
C TRP A 283 -12.57 -8.05 -18.55
N LYS A 284 -13.17 -9.10 -19.12
CA LYS A 284 -14.15 -9.93 -18.43
C LYS A 284 -13.58 -11.33 -18.21
N SER A 285 -13.72 -11.87 -17.01
CA SER A 285 -13.42 -13.27 -16.75
C SER A 285 -14.31 -14.16 -17.61
N GLY A 286 -13.70 -15.06 -18.39
CA GLY A 286 -14.43 -16.02 -19.20
C GLY A 286 -15.14 -17.01 -18.28
N GLY A 287 -16.47 -17.16 -18.43
CA GLY A 287 -17.34 -17.89 -17.51
C GLY A 287 -17.11 -19.40 -17.36
N ASN A 288 -15.94 -19.93 -17.68
CA ASN A 288 -15.58 -21.34 -17.49
C ASN A 288 -14.14 -21.59 -17.00
N SER A 289 -13.38 -20.55 -16.61
CA SER A 289 -12.04 -20.73 -16.07
C SER A 289 -11.96 -20.05 -14.71
N VAL A 290 -12.03 -20.85 -13.65
CA VAL A 290 -11.53 -20.43 -12.35
C VAL A 290 -10.07 -20.00 -12.58
N ILE A 291 -9.70 -18.81 -12.13
CA ILE A 291 -8.32 -18.34 -12.14
C ILE A 291 -7.56 -19.18 -11.11
N HIS A 292 -7.22 -20.41 -11.51
CA HIS A 292 -6.31 -21.29 -10.82
C HIS A 292 -5.26 -21.69 -11.84
N GLY A 293 -4.04 -21.19 -11.64
CA GLY A 293 -2.80 -21.73 -12.19
C GLY A 293 -2.75 -21.89 -13.72
N ASN A 294 -1.89 -21.09 -14.36
CA ASN A 294 -1.31 -21.40 -15.67
C ASN A 294 -2.30 -21.60 -16.83
N SER A 295 -3.21 -20.67 -17.06
CA SER A 295 -3.84 -20.56 -18.37
C SER A 295 -3.93 -19.10 -18.80
N VAL A 296 -3.16 -18.82 -19.84
CA VAL A 296 -3.15 -17.59 -20.63
C VAL A 296 -4.56 -17.32 -21.15
N ILE A 297 -5.05 -16.10 -20.92
CA ILE A 297 -6.17 -15.49 -21.66
C ILE A 297 -5.60 -14.33 -22.47
#